data_AF-A0A7W1RXY8-F1
#
_entry.id   AF-A0A7W1RXY8-F1
#
_cell.length_a   1.000
_cell.length_b   1.000
_cell.length_c   1.000
_cell.angle_alpha   90.00
_cell.angle_beta   90.00
_cell.angle_gamma   90.00
#
_symmetry.space_group_name_H-M   'P 1'
#
loop_
_entity.id
_entity.type
_entity.pdbx_description
1 polymer ?
#
loop_
_entity_poly.entity_id
_entity_poly.type
_entity_poly.pdbx_seq_one_letter_code
_entity_poly.pdbx_strand_id
1 'polypeptide(L)'
;MDRKRIRDEVIEILCAKLHNLPQPSEDEFDYEGQVLVPDITKDPLDVAEVSMDLEDAFGVNFEEVLPGDSGMETLGKVVDYLESRIIGQQKRTAATKKELAED
;
A
#
# COMPACT_ATOMS: atom_id res chain seq x y z
N MET A 1 11.81 0.78 -5.61
CA MET A 1 11.39 -0.41 -4.85
C MET A 1 10.68 -1.32 -5.83
N ASP A 2 10.90 -2.63 -5.81
CA ASP A 2 10.14 -3.56 -6.65
C ASP A 2 8.79 -3.91 -5.99
N ARG A 3 7.82 -4.36 -6.80
CA ARG A 3 6.46 -4.71 -6.34
C ARG A 3 6.47 -5.73 -5.20
N LYS A 4 7.36 -6.72 -5.25
CA LYS A 4 7.42 -7.78 -4.23
C LYS A 4 7.74 -7.17 -2.87
N ARG A 5 8.74 -6.30 -2.80
CA ARG A 5 9.08 -5.63 -1.55
C ARG A 5 7.96 -4.72 -1.04
N ILE A 6 7.28 -4.01 -1.94
CA ILE A 6 6.10 -3.20 -1.56
C ILE A 6 5.03 -4.10 -0.94
N ARG A 7 4.70 -5.21 -1.61
CA ARG A 7 3.74 -6.19 -1.11
C ARG A 7 4.10 -6.72 0.27
N ASP A 8 5.34 -7.15 0.46
CA ASP A 8 5.78 -7.75 1.73
C ASP A 8 5.64 -6.73 2.88
N GLU A 9 6.01 -5.47 2.65
CA GLU A 9 5.91 -4.39 3.64
C GLU A 9 4.46 -3.94 3.90
N VAL A 10 3.61 -3.90 2.86
CA VAL A 10 2.16 -3.70 3.02
C VAL A 10 1.55 -4.79 3.90
N ILE A 11 1.88 -6.06 3.65
CA ILE A 11 1.38 -7.18 4.44
C ILE A 11 1.82 -7.05 5.90
N GLU A 12 3.07 -6.69 6.15
CA GLU A 12 3.59 -6.49 7.50
C GLU A 12 2.82 -5.39 8.27
N ILE A 13 2.66 -4.21 7.65
CA ILE A 13 1.91 -3.08 8.24
C ILE A 13 0.46 -3.47 8.53
N LEU A 14 -0.22 -4.07 7.55
CA LEU A 14 -1.61 -4.46 7.71
C LEU A 14 -1.77 -5.54 8.77
N CYS A 15 -0.89 -6.54 8.85
CA CYS A 15 -0.98 -7.59 9.87
C CYS A 15 -0.71 -7.05 11.29
N ALA A 16 0.07 -5.98 11.43
CA ALA A 16 0.33 -5.34 12.72
C ALA A 16 -0.89 -4.58 13.26
N LYS A 17 -1.78 -4.12 12.38
CA LYS A 17 -2.96 -3.29 12.72
C LYS A 17 -4.27 -4.05 12.65
N LEU A 18 -4.46 -4.84 11.61
CA LEU A 18 -5.71 -5.52 11.30
C LEU A 18 -5.67 -6.93 11.89
N HIS A 19 -6.12 -7.09 13.14
CA HIS A 19 -6.02 -8.36 13.87
C HIS A 19 -6.75 -9.56 13.22
N ASN A 20 -7.70 -9.30 12.31
CA ASN A 20 -8.39 -10.35 11.56
C ASN A 20 -7.64 -10.79 10.30
N LEU A 21 -6.57 -10.08 9.91
CA LEU A 21 -5.71 -10.48 8.81
C LEU A 21 -4.74 -11.57 9.32
N PRO A 22 -4.72 -12.76 8.70
CA PRO A 22 -3.79 -13.81 9.10
C PRO A 22 -2.35 -13.35 8.96
N GLN A 23 -1.53 -13.67 9.96
CA GLN A 23 -0.09 -13.47 9.90
C GLN A 23 0.52 -14.36 8.81
N PRO A 24 1.57 -13.91 8.11
CA PRO A 24 2.27 -14.74 7.14
C PRO A 24 2.75 -16.03 7.81
N SER A 25 2.29 -17.18 7.30
CA SER A 25 2.63 -18.51 7.81
C SER A 25 3.06 -19.42 6.67
N GLU A 26 3.40 -20.69 6.97
CA GLU A 26 3.77 -21.66 5.94
C GLU A 26 2.58 -22.05 5.03
N ASP A 27 1.34 -21.85 5.48
CA ASP A 27 0.13 -22.06 4.66
C ASP A 27 -0.11 -20.87 3.71
N GLU A 28 -0.37 -21.15 2.43
CA GLU A 28 -0.62 -20.13 1.41
C GLU A 28 -1.99 -19.44 1.59
N PHE A 29 -2.01 -18.33 2.35
CA PHE A 29 -3.13 -17.40 2.36
C PHE A 29 -3.09 -16.49 1.12
N ASP A 30 -4.24 -16.32 0.46
CA ASP A 30 -4.37 -15.41 -0.70
C ASP A 30 -4.47 -13.94 -0.25
N TYR A 31 -3.33 -13.34 0.04
CA TYR A 31 -3.26 -11.90 0.32
C TYR A 31 -3.64 -11.04 -0.89
N GLU A 32 -3.47 -11.49 -2.12
CA GLU A 32 -3.68 -10.64 -3.30
C GLU A 32 -5.18 -10.38 -3.51
N GLY A 33 -5.99 -11.45 -3.41
CA GLY A 33 -7.44 -11.42 -3.53
C GLY A 33 -8.18 -10.96 -2.28
N GLN A 34 -7.51 -10.86 -1.13
CA GLN A 34 -8.17 -10.54 0.13
C GLN A 34 -8.78 -9.14 0.12
N VAL A 35 -10.10 -9.08 0.30
CA VAL A 35 -10.87 -7.84 0.44
C VAL A 35 -10.65 -7.25 1.83
N LEU A 36 -10.35 -5.95 1.92
CA LEU A 36 -10.12 -5.27 3.20
C LEU A 36 -11.43 -5.00 3.95
N VAL A 37 -12.38 -4.35 3.27
CA VAL A 37 -13.68 -4.00 3.82
C VAL A 37 -14.76 -4.70 2.99
N PRO A 38 -15.68 -5.47 3.61
CA PRO A 38 -15.89 -5.63 5.05
C PRO A 38 -15.18 -6.83 5.69
N ASP A 39 -14.38 -7.58 4.92
CA ASP A 39 -13.98 -8.94 5.29
C ASP A 39 -12.88 -8.99 6.36
N ILE A 40 -11.89 -8.08 6.31
CA ILE A 40 -10.83 -7.98 7.32
C ILE A 40 -11.25 -7.00 8.42
N THR A 41 -11.75 -5.83 8.06
CA THR A 41 -12.25 -4.85 9.03
C THR A 41 -13.52 -4.15 8.54
N LYS A 42 -14.27 -3.61 9.50
CA LYS A 42 -15.40 -2.71 9.29
C LYS A 42 -15.23 -1.41 10.09
N ASP A 43 -14.15 -1.27 10.84
CA ASP A 43 -13.88 -0.08 11.65
C ASP A 43 -13.16 0.96 10.79
N PRO A 44 -13.74 2.15 10.58
CA PRO A 44 -13.07 3.23 9.85
C PRO A 44 -11.76 3.69 10.51
N LEU A 45 -11.61 3.52 11.83
CA LEU A 45 -10.36 3.86 12.53
C LEU A 45 -9.21 2.94 12.11
N ASP A 46 -9.47 1.65 11.95
CA ASP A 46 -8.47 0.69 11.45
C ASP A 46 -7.97 1.11 10.06
N VAL A 47 -8.90 1.48 9.16
CA VAL A 47 -8.57 1.95 7.80
C VAL A 47 -7.76 3.23 7.85
N ALA A 48 -8.13 4.19 8.71
CA ALA A 48 -7.38 5.44 8.86
C ALA A 48 -5.96 5.20 9.38
N GLU A 49 -5.78 4.33 10.38
CA GLU A 49 -4.46 4.00 10.93
C GLU A 49 -3.55 3.33 9.89
N VAL A 50 -4.02 2.31 9.18
CA VAL A 50 -3.19 1.67 8.15
C VAL A 50 -2.87 2.63 7.01
N SER A 51 -3.79 3.55 6.68
CA SER A 51 -3.52 4.57 5.67
C SER A 51 -2.36 5.45 6.08
N MET A 52 -2.37 5.97 7.31
CA MET A 52 -1.29 6.82 7.84
C MET A 52 0.06 6.08 7.87
N ASP A 53 0.07 4.82 8.32
CA ASP A 53 1.30 4.03 8.38
C ASP A 53 1.85 3.72 6.97
N LEU A 54 0.98 3.45 6.00
CA LEU A 54 1.38 3.26 4.60
C LEU A 54 1.90 4.56 3.97
N GLU A 55 1.30 5.71 4.27
CA GLU A 55 1.78 7.02 3.80
C GLU A 55 3.20 7.30 4.30
N ASP A 56 3.44 7.08 5.59
CA ASP A 56 4.76 7.29 6.20
C ASP A 56 5.80 6.30 5.64
N ALA A 57 5.46 5.01 5.56
CA ALA A 57 6.37 3.97 5.07
C ALA A 57 6.80 4.19 3.61
N PHE A 58 5.86 4.61 2.74
CA PHE A 58 6.11 4.71 1.31
C PHE A 58 6.34 6.15 0.82
N GLY A 59 6.18 7.16 1.66
CA GLY A 59 6.28 8.56 1.28
C GLY A 59 5.22 8.98 0.26
N VAL A 60 4.01 8.45 0.38
CA VAL A 60 2.86 8.72 -0.50
C VAL A 60 1.73 9.40 0.27
N ASN A 61 0.64 9.76 -0.42
CA ASN A 61 -0.57 10.32 0.18
C ASN A 61 -1.80 9.67 -0.47
N PHE A 62 -2.75 9.21 0.34
CA PHE A 62 -4.07 8.75 -0.07
C PHE A 62 -5.04 9.93 -0.05
N GLU A 63 -5.19 10.59 -1.20
CA GLU A 63 -5.96 11.84 -1.30
C GLU A 63 -7.47 11.63 -1.15
N GLU A 64 -8.09 10.90 -2.08
CA GLU A 64 -9.56 10.77 -2.19
C GLU A 64 -10.06 9.33 -2.03
N VAL A 65 -9.16 8.36 -2.06
CA VAL A 65 -9.48 6.93 -2.01
C VAL A 65 -8.57 6.30 -0.96
N LEU A 66 -9.17 5.62 0.01
CA LEU A 66 -8.46 4.91 1.08
C LEU A 66 -8.39 3.39 0.79
N PRO A 67 -7.50 2.64 1.46
CA PRO A 67 -7.53 1.19 1.45
C PRO A 67 -8.92 0.65 1.84
N GLY A 68 -9.49 -0.22 1.00
CA GLY A 68 -10.84 -0.76 1.17
C GLY A 68 -11.94 -0.01 0.39
N ASP A 69 -11.67 1.19 -0.13
CA ASP A 69 -12.60 1.91 -1.01
C ASP A 69 -12.60 1.36 -2.45
N SER A 70 -13.55 1.83 -3.26
CA SER A 70 -13.64 1.51 -4.68
C SER A 70 -12.33 1.81 -5.41
N GLY A 71 -11.75 0.80 -6.05
CA GLY A 71 -10.43 0.87 -6.69
C GLY A 71 -9.25 0.44 -5.81
N MET A 72 -9.46 0.23 -4.50
CA MET A 72 -8.48 -0.28 -3.53
C MET A 72 -9.11 -1.32 -2.58
N GLU A 73 -10.08 -2.09 -3.08
CA GLU A 73 -10.88 -3.02 -2.27
C GLU A 73 -10.06 -4.19 -1.73
N THR A 74 -9.02 -4.61 -2.45
CA THR A 74 -8.15 -5.74 -2.07
C THR A 74 -6.74 -5.28 -1.75
N LEU A 75 -6.02 -6.07 -0.95
CA LEU A 75 -4.60 -5.85 -0.68
C LEU A 75 -3.78 -5.74 -1.96
N GLY A 76 -4.03 -6.59 -2.96
CA GLY A 76 -3.37 -6.52 -4.26
C GLY A 76 -3.54 -5.15 -4.94
N LYS A 77 -4.76 -4.58 -4.90
CA LYS A 77 -5.03 -3.25 -5.45
C LYS A 77 -4.35 -2.13 -4.68
N VAL A 78 -4.23 -2.25 -3.36
CA VAL A 78 -3.45 -1.31 -2.53
C VAL A 78 -1.97 -1.36 -2.93
N VAL A 79 -1.42 -2.56 -3.12
CA VAL A 79 -0.04 -2.74 -3.59
C VAL A 79 0.16 -2.11 -4.97
N ASP A 80 -0.75 -2.35 -5.92
CA ASP A 80 -0.68 -1.78 -7.27
C ASP A 80 -0.76 -0.25 -7.25
N TYR A 81 -1.62 0.31 -6.39
CA TYR A 81 -1.72 1.75 -6.18
C TYR A 81 -0.39 2.34 -5.70
N LEU A 82 0.21 1.74 -4.66
CA LEU A 82 1.49 2.19 -4.09
C LEU A 82 2.63 2.08 -5.09
N GLU A 83 2.71 0.96 -5.82
CA GLU A 83 3.70 0.78 -6.88
C GLU A 83 3.61 1.89 -7.93
N SER A 84 2.40 2.20 -8.40
CA SER A 84 2.18 3.25 -9.39
C SER A 84 2.67 4.63 -8.91
N ARG A 85 2.40 4.97 -7.64
CA ARG A 85 2.78 6.25 -7.03
C ARG A 85 4.30 6.34 -6.87
N ILE A 86 4.94 5.29 -6.37
CA ILE A 86 6.40 5.23 -6.16
C ILE A 86 7.14 5.34 -7.50
N ILE A 87 6.73 4.57 -8.52
CA ILE A 87 7.33 4.66 -9.86
C ILE A 87 7.14 6.07 -10.43
N GLY A 88 5.96 6.67 -10.26
CA GLY A 88 5.68 8.03 -10.67
C GLY A 88 6.61 9.07 -10.02
N GLN A 89 6.82 8.97 -8.70
CA GLN A 89 7.73 9.84 -7.96
C GLN A 89 9.18 9.68 -8.43
N GLN A 90 9.66 8.44 -8.59
CA GLN A 90 11.03 8.16 -9.04
C GLN A 90 11.31 8.76 -10.42
N LYS A 91 10.36 8.64 -11.35
CA LYS A 91 10.49 9.25 -12.70
C LYS A 91 10.58 10.77 -12.63
N ARG A 92 9.75 11.43 -11.81
CA ARG A 92 9.80 12.89 -11.61
C ARG A 92 11.13 13.33 -11.03
N THR A 93 11.60 12.67 -9.97
CA THR A 93 12.89 12.98 -9.34
C THR A 93 14.06 12.78 -10.31
N ALA A 94 14.02 11.74 -11.15
CA ALA A 94 15.05 11.50 -12.17
C ALA A 94 15.07 12.60 -13.24
N ALA A 95 13.89 13.04 -13.70
CA ALA A 95 13.78 14.13 -14.67
C ALA A 95 14.36 15.44 -14.12
N THR A 96 13.99 15.84 -12.90
CA THR A 96 14.50 17.07 -12.26
C THR A 96 16.02 17.03 -12.05
N LYS A 97 16.57 15.88 -11.66
CA LYS A 97 18.04 15.73 -11.51
C LYS A 97 18.79 15.86 -12.84
N LYS A 98 18.18 15.42 -13.94
CA LYS A 98 18.78 15.53 -15.28
C LYS A 98 18.83 16.98 -15.73
N GLU A 99 17.74 17.73 -15.57
CA GLU A 99 17.67 19.16 -15.91
C GLU A 99 18.74 19.96 -15.15
N LEU A 100 18.90 19.73 -13.85
CA LEU A 100 19.92 20.41 -13.02
C LEU A 100 21.37 20.02 -13.33
N ALA A 101 21.61 18.93 -14.05
CA ALA A 101 22.96 18.48 -14.42
C ALA A 101 23.38 18.95 -15.83
N GLU A 102 22.44 19.49 -16.60
CA GLU A 102 22.65 20.02 -17.96
C GLU A 102 22.79 21.56 -17.97
N ASP A 103 22.53 22.22 -16.83
CA ASP A 103 22.80 23.65 -16.54
C ASP A 103 24.15 23.86 -15.82
#